data_AF-A0A1W9R4S0-F1
#
_entry.id   AF-A0A1W9R4S0-F1
#
_cell.length_a   1.000
_cell.length_b   1.000
_cell.length_c   1.000
_cell.angle_alpha   90.00
_cell.angle_beta   90.00
_cell.angle_gamma   90.00
#
_symmetry.space_group_name_H-M   'P 1'
#
loop_
_entity.id
_entity.type
_entity.pdbx_description
1 polymer ?
#
loop_
_entity_poly.entity_id
_entity_poly.type
_entity_poly.pdbx_seq_one_letter_code
_entity_poly.pdbx_strand_id
1 'polypeptide(L)'
;MTNNFRLGTNTILISPRRWGKSSLVDKASEIIRKGSPEIVIIKIDLFNIRSEIEFYNELAEKVFRATSSKFEYVTESVGNFIKQLMPKISFSPSPDLEFSISIDNNDLINNLMKY
;
A
#
# COMPACT_ATOMS: atom_id res chain seq x y z
N MET A 1 18.37 -7.67 4.80
CA MET A 1 17.15 -7.14 4.14
C MET A 1 15.96 -8.07 4.27
N THR A 2 16.00 -9.33 3.82
CA THR A 2 14.86 -10.27 3.97
C THR A 2 14.39 -10.43 5.42
N ASN A 3 15.32 -10.48 6.38
CA ASN A 3 14.96 -10.56 7.80
C ASN A 3 14.20 -9.32 8.29
N ASN A 4 14.58 -8.12 7.82
CA ASN A 4 13.92 -6.87 8.17
C ASN A 4 12.45 -6.87 7.73
N PHE A 5 12.15 -7.46 6.56
CA PHE A 5 10.78 -7.64 6.08
C PHE A 5 9.98 -8.58 7.00
N ARG A 6 10.57 -9.71 7.40
CA ARG A 6 9.92 -10.70 8.28
C ARG A 6 9.64 -10.14 9.68
N LEU A 7 10.52 -9.29 10.19
CA LEU A 7 10.43 -8.70 11.52
C LEU A 7 9.71 -7.34 11.54
N GLY A 8 9.21 -6.84 10.39
CA GLY A 8 8.58 -5.52 10.31
C GLY A 8 9.50 -4.37 10.70
N THR A 9 10.81 -4.54 10.55
CA THR A 9 11.80 -3.55 10.98
C THR A 9 11.84 -2.36 10.01
N ASN A 10 11.57 -1.15 10.52
CA ASN A 10 11.77 0.08 9.75
C ASN A 10 13.23 0.17 9.32
N THR A 11 13.48 0.25 8.01
CA THR A 11 14.81 0.20 7.43
C THR A 11 14.98 1.30 6.41
N ILE A 12 15.94 2.20 6.65
CA ILE A 12 16.33 3.25 5.71
C ILE A 12 17.61 2.81 4.99
N LEU A 13 17.62 2.89 3.65
CA LEU A 13 18.77 2.50 2.82
C LEU A 13 19.36 3.72 2.12
N ILE A 14 20.57 4.12 2.51
CA ILE A 14 21.26 5.31 2.00
C ILE A 14 22.51 4.89 1.23
N SER A 15 22.62 5.32 -0.03
CA SER A 15 23.82 5.15 -0.87
C SER A 15 23.73 6.07 -2.10
N PRO A 16 24.82 6.27 -2.88
CA PRO A 16 24.79 7.10 -4.09
C PRO A 16 23.79 6.63 -5.17
N ARG A 17 23.50 7.49 -6.16
CA ARG A 17 22.56 7.19 -7.26
C ARG A 17 23.06 5.97 -8.05
N ARG A 18 22.14 5.07 -8.43
CA ARG A 18 22.41 3.85 -9.23
C ARG A 18 23.26 2.76 -8.57
N TRP A 19 23.44 2.79 -7.25
CA TRP A 19 24.13 1.73 -6.49
C TRP A 19 23.26 0.51 -6.14
N GLY A 20 22.19 0.26 -6.90
CA GLY A 20 21.40 -0.97 -6.75
C GLY A 20 20.49 -1.05 -5.51
N LYS A 21 20.19 0.06 -4.83
CA LYS A 21 19.24 0.08 -3.69
C LYS A 21 17.89 -0.53 -4.04
N SER A 22 17.26 -0.04 -5.11
CA SER A 22 15.96 -0.55 -5.57
C SER A 22 16.08 -2.04 -5.94
N SER A 23 17.12 -2.43 -6.69
CA SER A 23 17.35 -3.83 -7.06
C SER A 23 17.54 -4.76 -5.85
N LEU A 24 18.21 -4.29 -4.78
CA LEU A 24 18.36 -5.03 -3.53
C LEU A 24 17.02 -5.24 -2.83
N VAL A 25 16.21 -4.17 -2.72
CA VAL A 25 14.86 -4.22 -2.14
C VAL A 25 13.94 -5.11 -2.98
N ASP A 26 14.04 -5.04 -4.30
CA ASP A 26 13.28 -5.85 -5.24
C ASP A 26 13.61 -7.33 -5.06
N LYS A 27 14.90 -7.66 -5.00
CA LYS A 27 15.36 -9.04 -4.80
C LYS A 27 14.91 -9.60 -3.46
N ALA A 28 15.02 -8.82 -2.39
CA ALA A 28 14.52 -9.21 -1.07
C ALA A 28 13.01 -9.43 -1.10
N SER A 29 12.26 -8.56 -1.79
CA SER A 29 10.82 -8.68 -1.95
C SER A 29 10.42 -9.97 -2.68
N GLU A 30 11.12 -10.33 -3.76
CA GLU A 30 10.87 -11.59 -4.48
C GLU A 30 11.06 -12.81 -3.58
N ILE A 31 12.13 -12.83 -2.78
CA ILE A 31 12.41 -13.94 -1.86
C ILE A 31 11.29 -14.07 -0.82
N ILE A 32 10.82 -12.95 -0.27
CA ILE A 32 9.73 -12.96 0.72
C ILE A 32 8.40 -13.39 0.09
N ARG A 33 8.05 -12.90 -1.11
CA ARG A 33 6.82 -13.32 -1.80
C ARG A 33 6.76 -14.83 -2.02
N LYS A 34 7.91 -15.47 -2.28
CA LYS A 34 8.00 -16.93 -2.50
C LYS A 34 8.01 -17.73 -1.19
N GLY A 35 8.62 -17.21 -0.14
CA GLY A 35 8.87 -17.95 1.11
C GLY A 35 8.04 -17.52 2.32
N SER A 36 7.10 -16.59 2.15
CA SER A 36 6.23 -16.04 3.20
C SER A 36 4.92 -15.53 2.57
N PRO A 37 3.97 -16.43 2.22
CA PRO A 37 2.71 -16.04 1.57
C PRO A 37 1.82 -15.14 2.46
N GLU A 38 2.03 -15.16 3.78
CA GLU A 38 1.38 -14.30 4.77
C GLU A 38 1.81 -12.84 4.68
N ILE A 39 3.01 -12.55 4.15
CA ILE A 39 3.52 -11.19 4.03
C ILE A 39 3.08 -10.59 2.70
N VAL A 40 2.28 -9.53 2.76
CA VAL A 40 1.89 -8.73 1.59
C VAL A 40 2.88 -7.58 1.42
N ILE A 41 3.53 -7.52 0.25
CA ILE A 41 4.49 -6.45 -0.07
C ILE A 41 3.90 -5.54 -1.14
N ILE A 42 3.63 -4.29 -0.76
CA ILE A 42 3.34 -3.18 -1.66
C ILE A 42 4.60 -2.37 -1.94
N LYS A 43 4.68 -1.74 -3.11
CA LYS A 43 5.73 -0.77 -3.45
C LYS A 43 5.06 0.54 -3.83
N ILE A 44 5.54 1.63 -3.25
CA ILE A 44 5.06 2.98 -3.50
C ILE A 44 6.25 3.80 -3.99
N ASP A 45 6.10 4.44 -5.14
CA ASP A 45 7.09 5.38 -5.67
C ASP A 45 6.64 6.80 -5.34
N LEU A 46 7.37 7.46 -4.43
CA LEU A 46 7.06 8.81 -3.98
C LEU A 46 7.53 9.89 -4.96
N PHE A 47 8.24 9.55 -6.05
CA PHE A 47 8.85 10.55 -6.94
C PHE A 47 7.82 11.46 -7.63
N ASN A 48 6.63 10.94 -7.93
CA ASN A 48 5.57 11.66 -8.63
C ASN A 48 4.44 12.14 -7.70
N ILE A 49 4.46 11.80 -6.42
CA ILE A 49 3.44 12.20 -5.45
C ILE A 49 3.72 13.64 -5.00
N ARG A 50 2.74 14.52 -5.18
CA ARG A 50 2.87 15.97 -4.92
C ARG A 50 2.09 16.45 -3.70
N SER A 51 1.26 15.59 -3.12
CA SER A 51 0.39 15.92 -2.00
C SER A 51 0.14 14.70 -1.11
N GLU A 52 -0.24 14.95 0.14
CA GLU A 52 -0.63 13.88 1.07
C GLU A 52 -1.85 13.11 0.54
N ILE A 53 -2.77 13.81 -0.11
CA ILE A 53 -3.98 13.21 -0.68
C ILE A 53 -3.64 12.22 -1.80
N GLU A 54 -2.68 12.55 -2.66
CA GLU A 54 -2.15 11.63 -3.68
C GLU A 54 -1.44 10.43 -3.05
N PHE A 55 -0.70 10.64 -1.96
CA PHE A 55 -0.08 9.54 -1.21
C PHE A 55 -1.12 8.56 -0.66
N TYR A 56 -2.16 9.08 0.00
CA TYR A 56 -3.22 8.23 0.56
C TYR A 56 -3.97 7.47 -0.52
N ASN A 57 -4.24 8.10 -1.66
CA ASN A 57 -4.84 7.44 -2.82
C ASN A 57 -3.97 6.29 -3.34
N GLU A 58 -2.69 6.55 -3.60
CA GLU A 58 -1.76 5.52 -4.09
C GLU A 58 -1.61 4.38 -3.08
N LEU A 59 -1.51 4.69 -1.79
CA LEU A 59 -1.44 3.70 -0.72
C LEU A 59 -2.69 2.81 -0.70
N ALA A 60 -3.88 3.42 -0.67
CA ALA A 60 -5.15 2.70 -0.63
C ALA A 60 -5.32 1.79 -1.85
N GLU A 61 -5.02 2.31 -3.05
CA GLU A 61 -5.10 1.53 -4.29
C GLU A 61 -4.13 0.34 -4.28
N LYS A 62 -2.86 0.56 -3.90
CA LYS A 62 -1.86 -0.52 -3.87
C LYS A 62 -2.18 -1.58 -2.83
N VAL A 63 -2.63 -1.18 -1.64
CA VAL A 63 -3.08 -2.11 -0.60
C VAL A 63 -4.24 -2.94 -1.13
N PHE A 64 -5.29 -2.28 -1.62
CA PHE A 64 -6.48 -2.95 -2.14
C PHE A 64 -6.15 -3.95 -3.23
N ARG A 65 -5.37 -3.57 -4.25
CA ARG A 65 -4.93 -4.46 -5.33
C ARG A 65 -4.10 -5.65 -4.82
N ALA A 66 -3.24 -5.43 -3.83
CA ALA A 66 -2.40 -6.49 -3.28
C ALA A 66 -3.18 -7.47 -2.39
N THR A 67 -4.28 -7.03 -1.79
CA THR A 67 -5.12 -7.84 -0.89
C THR A 67 -6.35 -8.41 -1.56
N SER A 68 -6.85 -7.83 -2.67
CA SER A 68 -8.10 -8.26 -3.32
C SER A 68 -8.05 -9.72 -3.81
N SER A 69 -6.92 -10.13 -4.38
CA SER A 69 -6.65 -11.53 -4.76
C SER A 69 -6.55 -12.50 -3.56
N LYS A 70 -6.39 -11.96 -2.34
CA LYS A 70 -6.31 -12.72 -1.09
C LYS A 70 -7.50 -12.47 -0.17
N PHE A 71 -8.50 -11.68 -0.59
CA PHE A 71 -9.54 -11.15 0.31
C PHE A 71 -10.43 -12.25 0.91
N GLU A 72 -10.58 -13.38 0.19
CA GLU A 72 -11.22 -14.60 0.72
C GLU A 72 -10.47 -15.21 1.91
N TYR A 73 -9.16 -14.96 2.04
CA TYR A 73 -8.28 -15.50 3.08
C TYR A 73 -7.82 -14.46 4.11
N VAL A 74 -8.10 -13.17 3.87
CA VAL A 74 -7.55 -12.07 4.66
C VAL A 74 -8.53 -11.66 5.76
N THR A 75 -8.05 -11.70 7.00
CA THR A 75 -8.79 -11.44 8.25
C THR A 75 -9.53 -10.11 8.26
N GLU A 76 -10.61 -10.03 9.04
CA GLU A 76 -11.47 -8.85 9.26
C GLU A 76 -10.71 -7.53 9.52
N SER A 77 -9.57 -7.58 10.21
CA SER A 77 -8.74 -6.41 10.53
C SER A 77 -8.16 -5.69 9.30
N VAL A 78 -7.77 -6.43 8.26
CA VAL A 78 -7.27 -5.81 7.01
C VAL A 78 -8.43 -5.25 6.19
N GLY A 79 -9.59 -5.93 6.20
CA GLY A 79 -10.82 -5.40 5.62
C GLY A 79 -11.23 -4.07 6.27
N ASN A 80 -11.13 -3.97 7.59
CA ASN A 80 -11.44 -2.73 8.33
C ASN A 80 -10.43 -1.61 8.05
N PHE A 81 -9.14 -1.92 7.98
CA PHE A 81 -8.10 -0.97 7.60
C PHE A 81 -8.29 -0.44 6.17
N ILE A 82 -8.61 -1.33 5.23
CA ILE A 82 -8.94 -0.94 3.84
C ILE A 82 -10.18 -0.05 3.83
N LYS A 83 -11.25 -0.41 4.53
CA LYS A 83 -12.46 0.43 4.62
C LYS A 83 -12.18 1.82 5.23
N GLN A 84 -11.22 1.93 6.14
CA GLN A 84 -10.83 3.21 6.76
C GLN A 84 -9.92 4.05 5.85
N LEU A 85 -9.08 3.41 5.03
CA LEU A 85 -8.21 4.09 4.06
C LEU A 85 -8.90 4.38 2.73
N MET A 86 -9.96 3.66 2.39
CA MET A 86 -10.72 3.86 1.16
C MET A 86 -11.61 5.09 1.31
N PRO A 87 -11.42 6.14 0.50
CA PRO A 87 -12.45 7.15 0.35
C PRO A 87 -13.70 6.55 -0.30
N LYS A 88 -14.86 7.22 -0.16
CA LYS A 88 -16.13 6.77 -0.73
C LYS A 88 -15.98 6.58 -2.25
N ILE A 89 -15.85 5.33 -2.67
CA ILE A 89 -15.71 4.97 -4.09
C ILE A 89 -17.07 5.10 -4.74
N SER A 90 -17.18 5.97 -5.75
CA SER A 90 -18.36 6.02 -6.62
C SER A 90 -18.22 4.94 -7.69
N PHE A 91 -19.02 3.89 -7.62
CA PHE A 91 -18.95 2.78 -8.59
C PHE A 91 -19.86 3.10 -9.80
N SER A 92 -19.28 3.33 -10.98
CA SER A 92 -20.02 3.33 -12.26
C SER A 92 -19.87 1.96 -12.92
N PRO A 93 -20.95 1.29 -13.37
CA PRO A 93 -20.92 -0.07 -13.90
C PRO A 93 -20.44 -0.13 -15.36
N SER A 94 -19.30 0.50 -15.66
CA SER A 94 -18.69 0.53 -17.00
C SER A 94 -17.55 -0.49 -17.08
N PRO A 95 -17.44 -1.30 -18.16
CA PRO A 95 -16.34 -2.26 -18.36
C PRO A 95 -14.95 -1.63 -18.44
N ASP A 96 -14.89 -0.33 -18.75
CA ASP A 96 -13.69 0.48 -18.71
C ASP A 96 -13.55 1.04 -17.29
N LEU A 97 -12.78 0.33 -16.46
CA LEU A 97 -12.56 0.66 -15.05
C LEU A 97 -11.74 1.96 -14.89
N GLU A 98 -12.37 3.11 -15.13
CA GLU A 98 -11.91 4.41 -14.66
C GLU A 98 -12.33 4.59 -13.20
N PHE A 99 -11.40 4.29 -12.28
CA PHE A 99 -11.58 4.60 -10.86
C PHE A 99 -11.28 6.09 -10.63
N SER A 100 -12.31 6.90 -10.43
CA SER A 100 -12.13 8.26 -9.88
C SER A 100 -12.21 8.19 -8.35
N ILE A 101 -11.12 8.59 -7.70
CA ILE A 101 -10.99 8.56 -6.24
C ILE A 101 -11.04 10.01 -5.73
N SER A 102 -12.17 10.41 -5.15
CA SER A 102 -12.34 11.70 -4.47
C SER A 102 -12.28 11.48 -2.96
N ILE A 103 -11.17 11.86 -2.33
CA ILE A 103 -11.07 11.86 -0.87
C ILE A 103 -11.77 13.10 -0.31
N ASP A 104 -12.78 12.89 0.55
CA ASP A 104 -13.39 13.96 1.33
C ASP A 104 -12.61 14.15 2.65
N ASN A 105 -11.98 15.32 2.81
CA ASN A 105 -10.98 15.60 3.86
C ASN A 105 -11.53 15.51 5.31
N ASN A 106 -12.85 15.62 5.50
CA ASN A 106 -13.43 15.72 6.83
C ASN A 106 -13.44 14.39 7.60
N ASP A 107 -13.43 13.24 6.92
CA ASP A 107 -13.55 11.93 7.60
C ASP A 107 -12.19 11.36 8.05
N LEU A 108 -11.09 11.64 7.33
CA LEU A 108 -9.75 11.16 7.67
C LEU A 108 -9.16 11.85 8.89
N ILE A 109 -9.29 13.18 8.98
CA ILE A 109 -8.74 13.98 10.09
C ILE A 109 -9.40 13.60 11.42
N ASN A 110 -10.71 13.36 11.41
CA ASN A 110 -11.46 13.00 12.61
C ASN A 110 -11.14 11.58 13.13
N ASN A 111 -10.73 10.67 12.26
CA ASN A 111 -10.31 9.32 12.66
C ASN A 111 -8.84 9.25 13.11
N LEU A 112 -7.96 10.10 12.57
CA LEU A 112 -6.54 10.16 12.96
C LEU A 112 -6.30 10.95 14.25
N MET A 113 -7.15 11.93 14.60
CA MET A 113 -7.05 12.70 15.85
C MET A 113 -7.66 12.01 17.09
N LYS A 114 -8.09 10.75 16.97
CA LYS A 114 -8.62 9.95 18.09
C LYS A 114 -7.58 9.06 18.79
N TYR A 115 -6.32 9.13 18.42
CA TYR A 115 -5.20 8.42 19.07
C TYR A 115 -4.06 9.38 19.40
#